data_AF-A0A7V6ZQH2-F1
#
_entry.id   AF-A0A7V6ZQH2-F1
#
_cell.length_a   1.000
_cell.length_b   1.000
_cell.length_c   1.000
_cell.angle_alpha   90.00
_cell.angle_beta   90.00
_cell.angle_gamma   90.00
#
_symmetry.space_group_name_H-M   'P 1'
#
loop_
_entity.id
_entity.type
_entity.pdbx_description
1 polymer ?
#
loop_
_entity_poly.entity_id
_entity_poly.type
_entity_poly.pdbx_seq_one_letter_code
_entity_poly.pdbx_strand_id
1 'polypeptide(L)' 'MSRISFCALGGLGENGKNMYVVEVDGRIFILDAGLKNPSFDLYGIDAVIPDITHLLEQKDRIQGIF' A
#
# COMPACT_ATOMS: atom_id res chain seq x y z
N MET A 1 -3.30 -3.97 -26.31
CA MET A 1 -3.32 -2.89 -25.29
C MET A 1 -3.09 -3.55 -23.95
N SER A 2 -2.24 -2.99 -23.09
CA SER A 2 -2.04 -3.51 -21.73
C SER A 2 -3.25 -3.19 -20.85
N ARG A 3 -3.60 -4.10 -19.95
CA ARG A 3 -4.60 -3.88 -18.91
C ARG A 3 -3.91 -3.31 -17.68
N ILE A 4 -4.31 -2.10 -17.30
CA ILE A 4 -3.75 -1.38 -16.16
C ILE A 4 -4.87 -1.17 -15.14
N SER A 5 -4.61 -1.50 -13.87
CA SER A 5 -5.45 -1.10 -12.74
C SER A 5 -4.61 -0.45 -11.65
N PHE A 6 -5.27 0.37 -10.83
CA PHE A 6 -4.65 1.15 -9.76
C PHE A 6 -5.48 1.02 -8.49
N CYS A 7 -4.81 0.93 -7.33
CA CYS A 7 -5.44 0.96 -6.02
C CYS A 7 -4.51 1.64 -5.00
N ALA A 8 -5.10 2.22 -3.95
CA ALA A 8 -4.38 2.73 -2.79
C ALA A 8 -4.67 1.85 -1.58
N LEU A 9 -3.61 1.32 -0.94
CA LEU A 9 -3.71 0.62 0.34
C LEU A 9 -3.57 1.59 1.54
N GLY A 10 -3.03 2.78 1.29
CA GLY A 10 -3.02 3.89 2.24
C GLY A 10 -2.63 5.21 1.58
N GLY A 11 -2.80 6.32 2.31
CA GLY A 11 -2.50 7.68 1.83
C GLY A 11 -3.64 8.38 1.08
N LEU A 12 -4.80 7.72 0.89
CA LEU A 12 -5.99 8.36 0.33
C LEU A 12 -6.87 8.92 1.45
N GLY A 13 -7.18 10.22 1.41
CA GLY A 13 -8.00 10.89 2.43
C GLY A 13 -7.30 11.08 3.77
N GLU A 14 -5.96 10.96 3.80
CA GLU A 14 -5.15 11.12 5.00
C GLU A 14 -3.72 11.56 4.67
N ASN A 15 -2.96 11.95 5.71
CA ASN A 15 -1.53 12.22 5.59
C ASN A 15 -0.72 11.07 6.20
N GLY A 16 0.11 10.40 5.39
CA GLY A 16 0.95 9.28 5.80
C GLY A 16 0.41 7.92 5.35
N LYS A 17 1.18 6.86 5.64
CA LYS A 17 0.92 5.47 5.21
C LYS A 17 0.68 5.31 3.71
N ASN A 18 1.37 6.11 2.90
CA ASN A 18 1.31 6.02 1.44
C ASN A 18 1.76 4.63 0.99
N MET A 19 0.88 3.94 0.27
CA MET A 19 1.18 2.68 -0.38
C MET A 19 0.20 2.49 -1.52
N TYR A 20 0.71 2.50 -2.74
CA TYR A 20 -0.09 2.41 -3.95
C TYR A 20 0.29 1.17 -4.74
N VAL A 21 -0.68 0.62 -5.45
CA VAL A 21 -0.55 -0.61 -6.22
C VAL A 21 -0.94 -0.33 -7.65
N VAL A 22 -0.02 -0.56 -8.57
CA VAL A 22 -0.27 -0.58 -10.01
C VAL A 22 -0.18 -2.02 -10.48
N GLU A 23 -1.26 -2.53 -11.07
CA GLU A 23 -1.23 -3.82 -11.76
C GLU A 23 -1.11 -3.58 -13.27
N VAL A 24 -0.14 -4.21 -13.92
CA VAL A 24 0.03 -4.18 -15.38
C VAL A 24 0.08 -5.61 -15.91
N ASP A 25 -0.92 -5.99 -16.71
CA ASP A 25 -1.02 -7.33 -17.32
C ASP A 25 -0.81 -8.47 -16.30
N GLY A 26 -1.41 -8.33 -15.12
CA GLY A 26 -1.33 -9.31 -14.04
C GLY A 26 -0.09 -9.20 -13.15
N ARG A 27 0.87 -8.31 -13.44
CA ARG A 27 2.05 -8.06 -12.59
C ARG A 27 1.80 -6.91 -11.64
N ILE A 28 2.23 -7.04 -10.40
CA ILE A 28 2.00 -6.04 -9.33
C ILE A 28 3.27 -5.22 -9.12
N PHE A 29 3.12 -3.90 -9.12
CA PHE A 29 4.16 -2.92 -8.79
C PHE A 29 3.65 -2.07 -7.63
N ILE A 30 4.43 -1.99 -6.56
CA ILE A 30 4.08 -1.23 -5.37
C ILE A 30 4.85 0.09 -5.42
N LEU A 31 4.17 1.20 -5.17
CA LEU A 31 4.75 2.53 -5.05
C LEU A 31 4.62 2.98 -3.59
N ASP A 32 5.74 3.29 -2.96
CA ASP A 32 5.89 3.55 -1.53
C ASP A 32 5.49 2.37 -0.61
N ALA A 33 6.06 2.40 0.59
CA ALA A 33 5.67 1.55 1.72
C ALA A 33 5.72 2.36 3.02
N GLY A 34 4.99 3.47 3.03
CA GLY A 34 5.01 4.44 4.11
C GLY A 34 4.30 3.97 5.38
N LEU A 35 4.60 4.68 6.47
CA LEU A 35 3.87 4.60 7.73
C LEU A 35 3.17 5.92 8.03
N LYS A 36 2.26 5.91 9.00
CA LYS A 36 1.62 7.11 9.54
C LYS A 36 1.86 7.19 11.04
N ASN A 37 2.21 8.38 11.51
CA ASN A 37 2.30 8.65 12.94
C ASN A 37 0.89 8.60 13.55
N PRO A 38 0.75 8.03 14.76
CA PRO A 38 -0.53 7.93 15.43
C PRO A 38 -1.07 9.31 15.79
N SER A 39 -2.39 9.46 15.78
CA SER A 39 -3.08 10.63 16.31
C SER A 39 -3.08 10.59 17.85
N PHE A 40 -3.32 11.74 18.49
CA PHE A 40 -3.25 11.89 19.95
C PHE A 40 -4.22 11.00 20.74
N ASP A 41 -5.26 10.47 20.09
CA ASP A 41 -6.26 9.56 20.65
C ASP A 41 -5.85 8.08 20.59
N LEU A 42 -4.79 7.73 19.85
CA LEU A 42 -4.27 6.36 19.73
C LEU A 42 -3.19 6.10 20.79
N TYR A 43 -3.61 5.95 22.05
CA TYR A 43 -2.68 5.74 23.17
C TYR A 43 -1.91 4.42 23.06
N GLY A 44 -0.58 4.49 23.25
CA GLY A 44 0.31 3.33 23.26
C GLY A 44 0.63 2.77 21.87
N ILE A 45 0.16 3.40 20.79
CA ILE A 45 0.54 3.06 19.42
C ILE A 45 1.78 3.86 19.02
N ASP A 46 2.75 3.22 18.38
CA ASP A 46 3.96 3.88 17.87
C ASP A 46 3.83 4.29 16.39
N ALA A 47 3.13 3.48 15.58
CA ALA A 47 2.92 3.72 14.15
C ALA A 47 1.67 3.01 13.62
N VAL A 48 1.12 3.54 12.53
CA VAL A 48 0.01 2.94 11.77
C VAL A 48 0.50 2.58 10.36
N ILE A 49 0.27 1.34 9.95
CA ILE A 49 0.65 0.79 8.63
C ILE A 49 -0.60 0.41 7.81
N PRO A 50 -0.51 0.35 6.48
CA PRO A 50 -1.62 -0.13 5.65
C PRO A 50 -1.84 -1.64 5.82
N ASP A 51 -3.07 -2.10 5.58
CA ASP A 51 -3.38 -3.53 5.50
C ASP A 51 -2.88 -4.08 4.15
N ILE A 52 -1.93 -5.01 4.22
CA ILE A 52 -1.27 -5.62 3.05
C ILE A 52 -1.78 -7.03 2.74
N THR A 53 -2.90 -7.48 3.32
CA THR A 53 -3.46 -8.82 3.11
C THR A 53 -3.57 -9.17 1.62
N HIS A 54 -4.05 -8.21 0.80
CA HIS A 54 -4.16 -8.36 -0.65
C HIS A 54 -2.81 -8.65 -1.35
N LEU A 55 -1.71 -8.08 -0.86
CA LEU A 55 -0.38 -8.29 -1.40
C LEU A 55 0.20 -9.63 -0.95
N LEU A 56 -0.04 -10.03 0.30
CA LEU A 56 0.41 -11.32 0.84
C LEU A 56 -0.19 -12.50 0.07
N GLU A 57 -1.47 -12.43 -0.26
CA GLU A 57 -2.18 -13.45 -1.05
C GLU A 57 -1.66 -13.59 -2.48
N GLN A 58 -0.95 -12.58 -2.99
CA GLN A 58 -0.52 -12.47 -4.39
C GLN A 58 0.98 -12.20 -4.53
N LYS A 59 1.76 -12.56 -3.51
CA LYS A 59 3.19 -12.25 -3.39
C LYS A 59 4.00 -12.63 -4.64
N ASP A 60 3.64 -13.72 -5.32
CA ASP A 60 4.36 -14.23 -6.50
C ASP A 60 4.17 -13.35 -7.74
N ARG A 61 3.18 -12.45 -7.74
CA ARG A 61 2.92 -11.49 -8.80
C ARG A 61 3.69 -10.17 -8.63
N ILE A 62 4.26 -9.93 -7.44
CA ILE A 62 4.95 -8.68 -7.10
C ILE A 62 6.30 -8.62 -7.81
N GLN A 63 6.53 -7.55 -8.56
CA GLN A 63 7.77 -7.32 -9.30
C GLN A 63 8.76 -6.45 -8.51
N GLY A 64 8.27 -5.65 -7.56
CA GLY A 64 9.10 -4.80 -6.72
C GLY A 64 8.30 -3.72 -6.00
N ILE A 65 9.03 -3.01 -5.13
CA ILE A 65 8.59 -1.80 -4.43
C ILE A 65 9.49 -0.66 -4.93
N PHE A 66 8.89 0.48 -5.27
CA PHE A 66 9.55 1.66 -5.84
C PHE A 66 9.27 2.91 -5.03
#